data_AF-A0AAD5JAH5-F1
#
_entry.id   AF-A0AAD5JAH5-F1
#
_cell.length_a   1.000
_cell.length_b   1.000
_cell.length_c   1.000
_cell.angle_alpha   90.00
_cell.angle_beta   90.00
_cell.angle_gamma   90.00
#
_symmetry.space_group_name_H-M   'P 1'
#
loop_
_entity.id
_entity.type
_entity.pdbx_description
1 polymer ?
#
loop_
_entity_poly.entity_id
_entity_poly.type
_entity_poly.pdbx_seq_one_letter_code
_entity_poly.pdbx_strand_id
1 'polypeptide(L)'
;MEELEDCVFVLASHHVWIHFAKRSDFYLRLMSIPIMEDSDGVRFANYCFKYKRIEEDLAVAVLDEETGNWANMDDFKWLRAM
;
A
#
# COMPACT_ATOMS: atom_id res chain seq x y z
N MET A 1 -4.85 -9.54 0.95
CA MET A 1 -4.32 -9.99 -0.35
C MET A 1 -3.41 -11.16 -0.08
N GLU A 2 -3.47 -12.20 -0.90
CA GLU A 2 -2.77 -13.47 -0.65
C GLU A 2 -2.07 -13.93 -1.92
N GLU A 3 -0.89 -14.55 -1.77
CA GLU A 3 -0.13 -15.19 -2.84
C GLU A 3 0.17 -14.30 -4.06
N LEU A 4 0.73 -13.11 -3.80
CA LEU A 4 1.05 -12.15 -4.84
C LEU A 4 2.46 -12.40 -5.38
N GLU A 5 2.62 -12.50 -6.70
CA GLU A 5 3.93 -12.61 -7.34
C GLU A 5 3.99 -11.79 -8.63
N ASP A 6 5.06 -11.00 -8.79
CA ASP A 6 5.32 -10.16 -9.97
C ASP A 6 4.14 -9.26 -10.39
N CYS A 7 3.44 -8.69 -9.41
CA CYS A 7 2.24 -7.88 -9.63
C CYS A 7 2.46 -6.40 -9.35
N VAL A 8 1.66 -5.54 -9.99
CA VAL A 8 1.60 -4.10 -9.71
C VAL A 8 0.22 -3.75 -9.20
N PHE A 9 0.16 -3.20 -7.98
CA PHE A 9 -1.07 -2.76 -7.33
C PHE A 9 -1.10 -1.24 -7.23
N VAL A 10 -2.21 -0.65 -7.63
CA VAL A 10 -2.45 0.78 -7.50
C VAL A 10 -3.82 0.96 -6.85
N LEU A 11 -3.83 1.31 -5.56
CA LEU A 11 -5.08 1.36 -4.80
C LEU A 11 -5.08 2.43 -3.70
N ALA A 12 -6.27 2.94 -3.43
CA ALA A 12 -6.56 3.77 -2.27
C ALA A 12 -7.53 3.01 -1.37
N SER A 13 -7.24 2.91 -0.07
CA SER A 13 -8.05 2.16 0.88
C SER A 13 -7.85 2.66 2.31
N HIS A 14 -8.79 2.36 3.20
CA HIS A 14 -8.65 2.65 4.63
C HIS A 14 -7.63 1.72 5.30
N HIS A 15 -7.73 0.42 4.98
CA HIS A 15 -6.88 -0.62 5.55
C HIS A 15 -6.47 -1.61 4.45
N VAL A 16 -5.24 -2.10 4.52
CA VAL A 16 -4.72 -3.13 3.62
C VAL A 16 -3.89 -4.12 4.42
N TRP A 17 -4.22 -5.40 4.26
CA TRP A 17 -3.43 -6.52 4.75
C TRP A 17 -2.88 -7.32 3.56
N ILE A 18 -1.57 -7.46 3.54
CA ILE A 18 -0.83 -8.17 2.49
C ILE A 18 -0.17 -9.38 3.14
N HIS A 19 -0.59 -10.57 2.73
CA HIS A 19 -0.02 -11.83 3.13
C HIS A 19 0.70 -12.43 1.91
N PHE A 20 1.97 -12.77 2.07
CA PHE A 20 2.76 -13.47 1.07
C PHE A 20 2.82 -12.74 -0.29
N ALA A 21 3.54 -11.63 -0.35
CA ALA A 21 3.83 -10.92 -1.60
C ALA A 21 5.31 -11.04 -1.99
N LYS A 22 5.58 -11.32 -3.26
CA LYS A 22 6.92 -11.45 -3.84
C LYS A 22 7.08 -10.56 -5.05
N ARG A 23 8.21 -9.83 -5.13
CA ARG A 23 8.60 -9.02 -6.29
C ARG A 23 7.48 -8.13 -6.84
N SER A 24 6.65 -7.59 -5.94
CA SER A 24 5.44 -6.85 -6.30
C SER A 24 5.56 -5.38 -5.90
N ASP A 25 4.97 -4.52 -6.73
CA ASP A 25 5.01 -3.07 -6.56
C ASP A 25 3.65 -2.56 -6.09
N PHE A 26 3.64 -1.74 -5.06
CA PHE A 26 2.44 -1.21 -4.43
C PHE A 26 2.47 0.32 -4.41
N TYR A 27 1.53 0.92 -5.14
CA TYR A 27 1.27 2.36 -5.14
C TYR A 27 0.04 2.60 -4.27
N LEU A 28 0.26 2.99 -3.02
CA LEU A 28 -0.78 2.98 -1.99
C LEU A 28 -1.11 4.39 -1.49
N ARG A 29 -2.42 4.65 -1.31
CA ARG A 29 -2.92 5.74 -0.47
C ARG A 29 -3.74 5.12 0.66
N LEU A 30 -3.29 5.31 1.90
CA LEU A 30 -3.86 4.64 3.07
C LEU A 30 -4.18 5.59 4.21
N MET A 31 -5.25 5.34 4.95
CA MET A 31 -5.57 6.05 6.20
C MET A 31 -4.90 5.43 7.42
N SER A 32 -4.44 4.18 7.30
CA SER A 32 -3.78 3.45 8.37
C SER A 32 -2.47 2.85 7.87
N ILE A 33 -1.59 2.47 8.80
CA ILE A 33 -0.37 1.73 8.48
C ILE A 33 -0.80 0.35 7.97
N PRO A 34 -0.38 -0.06 6.76
CA PRO A 34 -0.70 -1.39 6.23
C PRO A 34 0.06 -2.48 6.98
N ILE A 35 -0.55 -3.65 7.07
CA ILE A 35 0.03 -4.81 7.73
C ILE A 35 0.57 -5.77 6.67
N MET A 36 1.82 -6.19 6.84
CA MET A 36 2.50 -7.14 5.97
C MET A 36 2.98 -8.34 6.74
N GLU A 37 2.78 -9.51 6.14
CA GLU A 37 3.25 -10.79 6.67
C GLU A 37 3.88 -11.60 5.53
N ASP A 38 5.00 -12.29 5.84
CA ASP A 38 5.71 -13.21 4.94
C ASP A 38 5.96 -12.71 3.50
N SER A 39 6.24 -11.41 3.33
CA SER A 39 6.46 -10.77 2.03
C SER A 39 7.94 -10.44 1.80
N ASP A 40 8.44 -10.62 0.56
CA ASP A 40 9.84 -10.44 0.18
C ASP A 40 9.99 -9.70 -1.16
N GLY A 41 11.00 -8.84 -1.28
CA GLY A 41 11.28 -8.10 -2.51
C GLY A 41 10.16 -7.17 -2.99
N VAL A 42 9.30 -6.71 -2.08
CA VAL A 42 8.20 -5.77 -2.38
C VAL A 42 8.67 -4.31 -2.34
N ARG A 43 8.06 -3.45 -3.17
CA ARG A 43 8.35 -2.02 -3.24
C ARG A 43 7.08 -1.19 -3.02
N PHE A 44 7.21 -0.08 -2.28
CA PHE A 44 6.10 0.83 -1.99
C PHE A 44 6.40 2.23 -2.53
N ALA A 45 5.36 2.87 -3.07
CA ALA A 45 5.41 4.24 -3.52
C ALA A 45 4.06 4.93 -3.30
N ASN A 46 4.09 6.26 -3.38
CA ASN A 46 2.89 7.08 -3.32
C ASN A 46 1.90 6.73 -4.45
N TYR A 47 0.61 6.74 -4.13
CA TYR A 47 -0.45 6.59 -5.12
C TYR A 47 -0.32 7.62 -6.23
N CYS A 48 -0.15 7.15 -7.47
CA CYS A 48 0.18 8.01 -8.61
C CYS A 48 -0.92 8.02 -9.71
N PHE A 49 -2.05 7.36 -9.47
CA PHE A 49 -3.11 7.25 -10.46
C PHE A 49 -3.95 8.52 -10.51
N LYS A 50 -4.12 9.08 -11.71
CA LYS A 50 -4.89 10.30 -11.93
C LYS A 50 -5.94 10.07 -13.00
N TYR A 51 -7.19 10.39 -12.69
CA TYR A 51 -8.26 10.54 -13.67
C TYR A 51 -9.13 11.74 -13.28
N LYS A 52 -9.97 12.22 -14.21
CA LYS A 52 -10.66 13.52 -14.11
C LYS A 52 -11.39 13.77 -12.78
N ARG A 53 -11.87 12.72 -12.11
CA ARG A 53 -12.69 12.80 -10.89
C ARG A 53 -12.08 12.05 -9.69
N ILE A 54 -10.80 11.69 -9.75
CA ILE A 54 -10.15 10.91 -8.69
C ILE A 54 -10.26 11.60 -7.32
N GLU A 55 -10.01 12.92 -7.25
CA GLU A 55 -10.06 13.65 -5.97
C GLU A 55 -11.48 13.72 -5.40
N GLU A 56 -12.52 13.83 -6.25
CA GLU A 56 -13.92 13.78 -5.82
C GLU A 56 -14.26 12.39 -5.25
N ASP A 57 -13.87 11.34 -5.95
CA ASP A 57 -14.15 9.96 -5.54
C ASP A 57 -13.37 9.58 -4.27
N LEU A 58 -12.13 10.07 -4.15
CA LEU A 58 -11.32 9.92 -2.94
C LEU A 58 -11.92 10.70 -1.76
N ALA A 59 -12.39 11.93 -1.96
CA ALA A 59 -13.04 12.71 -0.90
C ALA A 59 -14.34 12.05 -0.43
N VAL A 60 -15.15 11.52 -1.35
CA VAL A 60 -16.36 10.74 -0.99
C VAL A 60 -15.99 9.50 -0.19
N ALA A 61 -14.87 8.86 -0.52
CA ALA A 61 -14.36 7.71 0.19
C ALA A 61 -13.58 8.05 1.47
N VAL A 62 -13.40 9.33 1.82
CA VAL A 62 -12.57 9.80 2.96
C VAL A 62 -11.12 9.29 2.82
N LEU A 63 -10.57 9.48 1.62
CA LEU A 63 -9.22 9.11 1.18
C LEU A 63 -8.51 10.28 0.47
N ASP A 64 -9.03 11.49 0.62
CA ASP A 64 -8.44 12.72 0.05
C ASP A 64 -7.19 13.17 0.82
N GLU A 65 -7.08 12.84 2.12
CA GLU A 65 -5.88 13.09 2.90
C GLU A 65 -4.79 12.02 2.66
N GLU A 66 -3.63 12.45 2.19
CA GLU A 66 -2.43 11.62 2.11
C GLU A 66 -1.66 11.69 3.43
N THR A 67 -1.85 10.67 4.26
CA THR A 67 -1.26 10.59 5.60
C THR A 67 0.23 10.17 5.61
N GLY A 68 0.78 9.74 4.47
CA GLY A 68 2.14 9.21 4.40
C GLY A 68 2.33 7.86 5.12
N ASN A 69 1.24 7.20 5.53
CA ASN A 69 1.30 5.98 6.34
C ASN A 69 2.01 4.78 5.70
N TRP A 70 2.21 4.80 4.37
CA TRP A 70 3.03 3.83 3.65
C TRP A 70 4.53 4.01 3.94
N ALA A 71 5.00 5.20 4.31
CA ALA A 71 6.41 5.46 4.59
C ALA A 71 6.88 4.78 5.89
N ASN A 72 5.97 4.59 6.85
CA ASN A 72 6.24 3.83 8.08
C ASN A 72 6.39 2.32 7.83
N MET A 73 6.10 1.81 6.61
CA MET A 73 6.36 0.41 6.25
C MET A 73 7.84 0.13 6.03
N ASP A 74 8.65 1.14 5.70
CA ASP A 74 10.09 0.96 5.54
C ASP A 74 10.72 0.51 6.87
N ASP A 75 10.18 0.99 8.00
CA ASP A 75 10.55 0.56 9.34
C ASP A 75 10.08 -0.87 9.68
N PHE A 76 9.05 -1.45 9.06
CA PHE A 76 8.65 -2.83 9.39
C PHE A 76 9.62 -3.91 8.85
N LYS A 77 10.64 -3.53 8.08
CA LYS A 77 11.70 -4.45 7.64
C LYS A 77 12.61 -4.96 8.78
N TRP A 78 12.47 -4.52 10.03
CA TRP A 78 13.33 -4.98 11.13
C TRP A 78 12.80 -6.11 12.03
N LEU A 79 11.60 -6.67 11.81
CA LEU A 79 11.13 -7.83 12.61
C LEU A 79 11.38 -9.21 12.00
N ARG A 80 12.25 -9.31 10.98
CA ARG A 80 12.80 -10.59 10.51
C ARG A 80 14.32 -10.59 10.65
N ALA A 81 14.75 -10.58 11.92
CA ALA A 81 16.05 -11.09 12.35
C ALA A 81 15.83 -12.09 13.51
N MET A 82 15.25 -13.26 13.20
CA MET A 82 15.75 -14.56 13.65
C MET A 82 15.05 -15.70 12.88
#